data_AF-G7GYA9-F1
#
_entry.id   AF-G7GYA9-F1
#
_cell.length_a   1.000
_cell.length_b   1.000
_cell.length_c   1.000
_cell.angle_alpha   90.00
_cell.angle_beta   90.00
_cell.angle_gamma   90.00
#
_symmetry.space_group_name_H-M   'P 1'
#
loop_
_entity.id
_entity.type
_entity.pdbx_description
1 polymer ?
#
loop_
_entity_poly.entity_id
_entity_poly.type
_entity_poly.pdbx_seq_one_letter_code
_entity_poly.pdbx_strand_id
1 'polypeptide(L)'
;MTASPVDTLSALNLGPRFDAEVAIICEGDLTDTVLDSFIEGSGLSTRLVDLDHDERPYPTVRAVVVRTAGKVMRVQWIREFSGATIIAIGAHDPQHGVVVLPDSPHGARRLRQILLEDLRDEPTHAPVHLSDREREVIVTYTLGTTVRDTARQHFITENTVRSHFRRVMRRYRDAGRPVTNKSRLLIQLIADGWVTPDQLK
;
A
#
# COMPACT_ATOMS: atom_id res chain seq x y z
N MET A 1 -11.79 44.25 -29.89
CA MET A 1 -11.79 44.56 -28.44
C MET A 1 -13.10 44.03 -27.89
N THR A 2 -13.21 43.01 -27.05
CA THR A 2 -12.25 42.26 -26.22
C THR A 2 -12.93 40.91 -25.92
N ALA A 3 -12.40 39.81 -26.46
CA ALA A 3 -12.71 38.47 -25.95
C ALA A 3 -11.78 38.23 -24.76
N SER A 4 -12.35 37.99 -23.58
CA SER A 4 -11.62 37.72 -22.34
C SER A 4 -11.09 36.28 -22.37
N PRO A 5 -9.78 36.03 -22.14
CA PRO A 5 -9.23 34.68 -22.06
C PRO A 5 -8.97 34.35 -20.59
N VAL A 6 -9.97 33.81 -19.91
CA VAL A 6 -9.78 33.18 -18.60
C VAL A 6 -10.62 31.91 -18.60
N ASP A 7 -10.03 30.82 -18.11
CA ASP A 7 -10.63 29.50 -17.88
C ASP A 7 -10.57 28.47 -19.01
N THR A 8 -9.36 28.26 -19.55
CA THR A 8 -8.98 27.00 -20.23
C THR A 8 -8.05 26.12 -19.37
N LEU A 9 -8.16 26.16 -18.04
CA LEU A 9 -7.30 25.38 -17.14
C LEU A 9 -8.07 24.72 -15.99
N SER A 10 -8.80 23.64 -16.26
CA SER A 10 -9.20 22.67 -15.21
C SER A 10 -9.51 21.25 -15.73
N ALA A 11 -8.97 20.87 -16.89
CA ALA A 11 -8.73 19.45 -17.16
C ALA A 11 -7.48 18.99 -16.38
N LEU A 12 -7.49 19.20 -15.06
CA LEU A 12 -6.44 18.76 -14.16
C LEU A 12 -6.67 17.28 -13.88
N ASN A 13 -5.83 16.47 -14.50
CA ASN A 13 -5.33 15.17 -14.03
C ASN A 13 -6.16 14.57 -12.88
N LEU A 14 -7.19 13.80 -13.22
CA LEU A 14 -7.86 12.93 -12.25
C LEU A 14 -6.94 11.73 -12.01
N GLY A 15 -6.00 11.87 -11.06
CA GLY A 15 -5.34 10.75 -10.44
C GLY A 15 -6.35 9.71 -9.92
N PRO A 16 -5.90 8.55 -9.43
CA PRO A 16 -6.79 7.50 -8.93
C PRO A 16 -7.81 8.08 -7.93
N ARG A 17 -9.10 7.85 -8.21
CA ARG A 17 -10.20 8.31 -7.34
C ARG A 17 -10.23 7.41 -6.11
N PHE A 18 -9.75 7.92 -4.99
CA PHE A 18 -9.90 7.29 -3.69
C PHE A 18 -11.28 7.64 -3.09
N ASP A 19 -11.91 6.70 -2.41
CA ASP A 19 -13.18 6.94 -1.69
C ASP A 19 -12.96 7.79 -0.42
N ALA A 20 -11.76 7.65 0.16
CA ALA A 20 -11.20 8.48 1.22
C ALA A 20 -9.67 8.38 1.15
N GLU A 21 -8.94 9.34 1.68
CA GLU A 21 -7.48 9.28 1.68
C GLU A 21 -6.96 8.32 2.76
N VAL A 22 -7.64 8.27 3.90
CA VAL A 22 -7.22 7.46 5.05
C VAL A 22 -8.39 6.63 5.60
N ALA A 23 -8.20 5.33 5.78
CA ALA A 23 -9.11 4.51 6.59
C ALA A 23 -8.59 4.43 8.03
N ILE A 24 -9.49 4.59 9.02
CA ILE A 24 -9.18 4.37 10.44
C ILE A 24 -9.93 3.13 10.87
N ILE A 25 -9.20 2.12 11.31
CA ILE A 25 -9.81 0.89 11.82
C ILE A 25 -10.27 1.13 13.25
N CYS A 26 -11.57 1.04 13.45
CA CYS A 26 -12.22 1.37 14.71
C CYS A 26 -11.88 0.35 15.80
N GLU A 27 -11.74 0.82 17.04
CA GLU A 27 -11.79 0.00 18.26
C GLU A 27 -13.08 0.23 19.06
N GLY A 28 -13.92 1.18 18.63
CA GLY A 28 -15.19 1.51 19.28
C GLY A 28 -15.04 2.42 20.50
N ASP A 29 -13.93 3.16 20.58
CA ASP A 29 -13.63 4.08 21.68
C ASP A 29 -13.51 5.55 21.20
N LEU A 30 -13.42 6.48 22.14
CA LEU A 30 -13.31 7.93 21.85
C LEU A 30 -12.08 8.29 21.01
N THR A 31 -11.04 7.48 21.05
CA THR A 31 -9.79 7.71 20.33
C THR A 31 -9.99 7.60 18.82
N ASP A 32 -10.96 6.80 18.35
CA ASP A 32 -11.30 6.70 16.93
C ASP A 32 -11.76 8.07 16.40
N THR A 33 -12.66 8.74 17.13
CA THR A 33 -13.16 10.08 16.80
C THR A 33 -12.07 11.15 16.92
N VAL A 34 -11.18 11.02 17.90
CA VAL A 34 -10.04 11.94 18.07
C VAL A 34 -9.06 11.82 16.89
N LEU A 35 -8.76 10.59 16.45
CA LEU A 35 -7.92 10.35 15.28
C LEU A 35 -8.56 10.88 14.01
N ASP A 36 -9.85 10.63 13.82
CA ASP A 36 -10.65 11.14 12.71
C ASP A 36 -10.54 12.67 12.61
N SER A 37 -10.90 13.37 13.69
CA SER A 37 -10.82 14.84 13.76
C SER A 37 -9.40 15.38 13.57
N PHE A 38 -8.39 14.67 14.07
CA PHE A 38 -6.99 15.08 13.95
C PHE A 38 -6.48 15.02 12.51
N ILE A 39 -6.87 13.97 11.78
CA ILE A 39 -6.47 13.74 10.39
C ILE A 39 -7.27 14.68 9.47
N GLU A 40 -8.58 14.80 9.66
CA GLU A 40 -9.41 15.76 8.92
C GLU A 40 -8.93 17.21 9.13
N GLY A 41 -8.53 17.56 10.36
CA GLY A 41 -7.91 18.86 10.67
C GLY A 41 -6.57 19.12 9.96
N SER A 42 -6.02 18.12 9.26
CA SER A 42 -4.84 18.23 8.39
C SER A 42 -5.20 18.34 6.90
N GLY A 43 -6.49 18.36 6.57
CA GLY A 43 -7.04 18.50 5.22
C GLY A 43 -7.15 17.19 4.43
N LEU A 44 -7.09 16.04 5.11
CA LEU A 44 -7.23 14.72 4.48
C LEU A 44 -8.61 14.14 4.79
N SER A 45 -9.22 13.51 3.80
CA SER A 45 -10.49 12.80 4.01
C SER A 45 -10.28 11.46 4.73
N THR A 46 -11.15 11.15 5.69
CA THR A 46 -11.08 9.93 6.50
C THR A 46 -12.32 9.05 6.31
N ARG A 47 -12.14 7.75 6.54
CA ARG A 47 -13.23 6.79 6.66
C ARG A 47 -13.00 5.90 7.88
N LEU A 48 -13.93 5.96 8.84
CA LEU A 48 -14.01 4.98 9.91
C LEU A 48 -14.48 3.64 9.34
N VAL A 49 -13.75 2.57 9.64
CA VAL A 49 -14.01 1.20 9.19
C VAL A 49 -14.04 0.27 10.41
N ASP A 50 -15.13 -0.45 10.59
CA ASP A 50 -15.25 -1.48 11.62
C ASP A 50 -15.09 -2.85 10.98
N LEU A 51 -13.92 -3.48 11.15
CA LEU A 51 -13.62 -4.78 10.55
C LEU A 51 -14.52 -5.93 11.05
N ASP A 52 -15.20 -5.74 12.18
CA ASP A 52 -16.03 -6.75 12.83
C ASP A 52 -17.50 -6.62 12.46
N HIS A 53 -17.94 -5.41 12.08
CA HIS A 53 -19.36 -5.11 11.87
C HIS A 53 -19.69 -4.47 10.50
N ASP A 54 -18.69 -4.06 9.71
CA ASP A 54 -18.96 -3.52 8.37
C ASP A 54 -19.36 -4.62 7.39
N GLU A 55 -20.61 -4.55 6.93
CA GLU A 55 -21.12 -5.36 5.81
C GLU A 55 -20.81 -4.72 4.44
N ARG A 56 -20.32 -3.48 4.44
CA ARG A 56 -20.02 -2.71 3.22
C ARG A 56 -18.63 -3.08 2.67
N PRO A 57 -18.42 -3.00 1.35
CA PRO A 57 -17.08 -3.10 0.78
C PRO A 57 -16.14 -2.05 1.39
N TYR A 58 -14.89 -2.44 1.65
CA TYR A 58 -13.89 -1.53 2.18
C TYR A 58 -13.50 -0.46 1.16
N PRO A 59 -13.29 0.79 1.59
CA PRO A 59 -12.90 1.88 0.70
C PRO A 59 -11.51 1.63 0.11
N THR A 60 -11.29 2.09 -1.12
CA THR A 60 -9.91 2.22 -1.61
C THR A 60 -9.29 3.48 -1.01
N VAL A 61 -8.22 3.30 -0.23
CA VAL A 61 -7.55 4.39 0.51
C VAL A 61 -6.06 4.38 0.28
N ARG A 62 -5.39 5.50 0.59
CA ARG A 62 -3.94 5.63 0.50
C ARG A 62 -3.22 5.15 1.76
N ALA A 63 -3.86 5.29 2.91
CA ALA A 63 -3.33 4.82 4.18
C ALA A 63 -4.41 4.17 5.04
N VAL A 64 -3.98 3.24 5.91
CA VAL A 64 -4.83 2.61 6.92
C VAL A 64 -4.19 2.81 8.28
N VAL A 65 -4.91 3.43 9.21
CA VAL A 65 -4.49 3.60 10.61
C VAL A 65 -5.12 2.51 11.47
N VAL A 66 -4.30 1.82 12.27
CA VAL A 66 -4.72 0.73 13.17
C VAL A 66 -4.07 0.91 14.54
N ARG A 67 -4.77 0.54 15.63
CA ARG A 67 -4.23 0.64 16.99
C ARG A 67 -3.93 -0.68 17.68
N THR A 68 -4.43 -1.81 17.18
CA THR A 68 -4.24 -3.12 17.82
C THR A 68 -3.55 -4.12 16.90
N ALA A 69 -2.63 -4.92 17.46
CA ALA A 69 -1.89 -5.94 16.71
C ALA A 69 -2.82 -6.96 16.02
N GLY A 70 -3.93 -7.33 16.68
CA GLY A 70 -4.94 -8.24 16.11
C GLY A 70 -5.58 -7.68 14.83
N LYS A 71 -5.90 -6.39 14.80
CA LYS A 71 -6.45 -5.74 13.60
C LYS A 71 -5.38 -5.43 12.56
N VAL A 72 -4.12 -5.15 12.95
CA VAL A 72 -2.99 -5.03 12.01
C VAL A 72 -2.89 -6.31 11.19
N MET A 73 -2.95 -7.46 11.86
CA MET A 73 -2.87 -8.75 11.21
C MET A 73 -4.03 -8.99 10.23
N ARG A 74 -5.21 -8.42 10.44
CA ARG A 74 -6.36 -8.57 9.53
C ARG A 74 -6.26 -7.64 8.34
N VAL A 75 -5.95 -6.36 8.56
CA VAL A 75 -5.82 -5.34 7.50
C VAL A 75 -4.85 -5.77 6.41
N GLN A 76 -3.72 -6.37 6.77
CA GLN A 76 -2.72 -6.81 5.79
C GLN A 76 -3.21 -7.90 4.81
N TRP A 77 -4.32 -8.57 5.11
CA TRP A 77 -4.94 -9.60 4.25
C TRP A 77 -6.17 -9.09 3.49
N ILE A 78 -6.58 -7.84 3.69
CA ILE A 78 -7.70 -7.22 2.98
C ILE A 78 -7.18 -6.69 1.65
N ARG A 79 -7.84 -7.08 0.55
CA ARG A 79 -7.41 -6.80 -0.82
C ARG A 79 -7.45 -5.30 -1.12
N GLU A 80 -8.49 -4.63 -0.66
CA GLU A 80 -8.76 -3.20 -0.83
C GLU A 80 -7.67 -2.34 -0.17
N PHE A 81 -7.01 -2.85 0.87
CA PHE A 81 -5.92 -2.17 1.59
C PHE A 81 -4.52 -2.57 1.11
N SER A 82 -4.41 -3.45 0.11
CA SER A 82 -3.12 -4.00 -0.32
C SER A 82 -2.15 -2.99 -0.94
N GLY A 83 -2.68 -1.87 -1.46
CA GLY A 83 -1.91 -0.72 -1.96
C GLY A 83 -1.75 0.43 -0.96
N ALA A 84 -2.34 0.32 0.23
CA ALA A 84 -2.31 1.35 1.24
C ALA A 84 -1.10 1.22 2.17
N THR A 85 -0.58 2.35 2.66
CA THR A 85 0.40 2.38 3.75
C THR A 85 -0.30 2.06 5.07
N ILE A 86 0.11 0.99 5.75
CA ILE A 86 -0.46 0.62 7.07
C ILE A 86 0.35 1.34 8.16
N ILE A 87 -0.32 2.14 8.98
CA ILE A 87 0.25 2.90 10.10
C ILE A 87 -0.33 2.33 11.39
N ALA A 88 0.50 1.71 12.22
CA ALA A 88 0.09 1.19 13.52
C ALA A 88 0.46 2.17 14.64
N ILE A 89 -0.45 2.45 15.56
CA ILE A 89 -0.21 3.30 16.74
C ILE A 89 -0.32 2.43 17.98
N GLY A 90 0.72 2.39 18.82
CA GLY A 90 0.69 1.64 20.08
C GLY A 90 0.73 0.11 19.97
N ALA A 91 0.49 -0.44 18.78
CA ALA A 91 0.66 -1.86 18.53
C ALA A 91 2.16 -2.19 18.33
N HIS A 92 2.73 -2.97 19.24
CA HIS A 92 3.97 -3.68 19.00
C HIS A 92 3.67 -4.99 18.25
N ASP A 93 4.00 -5.07 16.96
CA ASP A 93 4.21 -6.35 16.27
C ASP A 93 5.23 -6.21 15.11
N PRO A 94 6.17 -7.17 14.91
CA PRO A 94 7.49 -6.96 14.32
C PRO A 94 7.58 -7.28 12.81
N GLN A 95 6.50 -7.09 12.05
CA GLN A 95 6.51 -7.32 10.60
C GLN A 95 6.84 -6.05 9.81
N HIS A 96 7.64 -6.22 8.74
CA HIS A 96 8.08 -5.12 7.90
C HIS A 96 6.88 -4.44 7.22
N GLY A 97 6.97 -3.11 7.07
CA GLY A 97 6.05 -2.13 6.43
C GLY A 97 4.64 -1.99 6.98
N VAL A 98 4.58 -2.12 8.28
CA VAL A 98 3.70 -1.30 9.10
C VAL A 98 4.54 -0.17 9.67
N VAL A 99 4.10 1.08 9.51
CA VAL A 99 4.76 2.22 10.17
C VAL A 99 4.28 2.26 11.61
N VAL A 100 5.14 1.84 12.54
CA VAL A 100 4.80 1.80 13.97
C VAL A 100 5.08 3.15 14.62
N LEU A 101 4.05 3.73 15.23
CA LEU A 101 4.10 4.97 15.99
C LEU A 101 3.96 4.68 17.49
N PRO A 102 4.81 5.28 18.33
CA PRO A 102 4.65 5.17 19.77
C PRO A 102 3.34 5.84 20.18
N ASP A 103 2.59 5.16 21.05
CA ASP A 103 1.38 5.71 21.68
C ASP A 103 1.78 6.77 22.72
N SER A 104 2.11 7.95 22.22
CA SER A 104 2.62 9.08 22.99
C SER A 104 2.19 10.38 22.30
N PRO A 105 2.22 11.54 22.99
CA PRO A 105 1.95 12.84 22.37
C PRO A 105 2.82 13.12 21.12
N HIS A 106 4.00 12.51 21.02
CA HIS A 106 4.87 12.60 19.85
C HIS A 106 4.40 11.74 18.66
N GLY A 107 3.62 10.70 18.91
CA GLY A 107 3.00 9.84 17.91
C GLY A 107 2.04 10.60 17.01
N ALA A 108 1.21 11.50 17.55
CA ALA A 108 0.30 12.33 16.76
C ALA A 108 1.05 13.24 15.78
N ARG A 109 2.14 13.90 16.24
CA ARG A 109 2.99 14.72 15.36
C ARG A 109 3.60 13.90 14.24
N ARG A 110 4.09 12.70 14.57
CA ARG A 110 4.70 11.80 13.59
C ARG A 110 3.68 11.25 12.59
N LEU A 111 2.48 10.91 13.05
CA LEU A 111 1.34 10.54 12.21
C LEU A 111 1.05 11.64 11.19
N ARG A 112 0.88 12.89 11.65
CA ARG A 112 0.66 14.03 10.77
C ARG A 112 1.79 14.21 9.76
N GLN A 113 3.04 14.04 10.17
CA GLN A 113 4.18 14.15 9.27
C GLN A 113 4.11 13.11 8.13
N ILE A 114 3.91 11.84 8.46
CA ILE A 114 3.78 10.76 7.46
C ILE A 114 2.61 11.01 6.53
N LEU A 115 1.45 11.39 7.09
CA LEU A 115 0.26 11.68 6.30
C LEU A 115 0.45 12.88 5.36
N LEU A 116 1.20 13.91 5.77
CA LEU A 116 1.43 15.10 4.94
C LEU A 116 2.57 14.93 3.93
N GLU A 117 3.59 14.14 4.25
CA GLU A 117 4.77 13.92 3.40
C GLU A 117 4.49 12.79 2.38
N ASP A 118 3.95 11.65 2.81
CA ASP A 118 3.77 10.48 1.94
C ASP A 118 2.41 10.48 1.20
N LEU A 119 1.40 11.20 1.71
CA LEU A 119 0.05 11.22 1.11
C LEU A 119 -0.28 12.47 0.30
N ARG A 120 0.59 13.48 0.19
CA ARG A 120 0.30 14.69 -0.62
C ARG A 120 0.95 14.69 -2.00
N ASP A 121 2.04 13.94 -2.18
CA ASP A 121 2.47 13.61 -3.54
C ASP A 121 1.40 12.71 -4.16
N GLU A 122 1.05 12.86 -5.45
CA GLU A 122 0.36 11.79 -6.19
C GLU A 122 1.08 10.46 -5.91
N PRO A 123 0.44 9.27 -5.97
CA PRO A 123 1.12 8.00 -5.78
C PRO A 123 2.22 7.82 -6.85
N THR A 124 3.33 8.48 -6.62
CA THR A 124 4.57 8.56 -7.37
C THR A 124 5.59 7.82 -6.52
N HIS A 125 5.19 6.68 -5.96
CA HIS A 125 6.19 5.71 -5.58
C HIS A 125 6.81 5.25 -6.89
N ALA A 126 8.02 5.74 -7.19
CA ALA A 126 8.76 5.27 -8.34
C ALA A 126 8.77 3.74 -8.31
N PRO A 127 8.40 3.06 -9.41
CA PRO A 127 8.30 1.61 -9.42
C PRO A 127 9.61 1.01 -8.94
N VAL A 128 9.52 0.00 -8.06
CA VAL A 128 10.74 -0.65 -7.56
C VAL A 128 11.49 -1.21 -8.74
N HIS A 129 12.70 -0.69 -8.98
CA HIS A 129 13.48 -1.08 -10.14
C HIS A 129 13.81 -2.58 -10.09
N LEU A 130 13.38 -3.28 -11.13
CA LEU A 130 13.76 -4.65 -11.44
C LEU A 130 14.69 -4.62 -12.65
N SER A 131 15.76 -5.41 -12.62
CA SER A 131 16.46 -5.70 -13.86
C SER A 131 15.55 -6.51 -14.79
N ASP A 132 15.75 -6.42 -16.10
CA ASP A 132 14.94 -7.16 -17.08
C ASP A 132 14.87 -8.65 -16.74
N ARG A 133 16.01 -9.21 -16.33
CA ARG A 133 16.10 -10.62 -15.97
C ARG A 133 15.37 -10.96 -14.67
N GLU A 134 15.45 -10.10 -13.66
CA GLU A 134 14.67 -10.28 -12.43
C GLU A 134 13.17 -10.17 -12.71
N ARG A 135 12.77 -9.19 -13.53
CA ARG A 135 11.38 -8.99 -13.94
C ARG A 135 10.85 -10.26 -14.60
N GLU A 136 11.49 -10.76 -15.64
CA GLU A 136 11.06 -11.96 -16.36
C GLU A 136 10.82 -13.16 -15.44
N VAL A 137 11.81 -13.46 -14.60
CA VAL A 137 11.79 -14.62 -13.70
C VAL A 137 10.70 -14.45 -12.64
N ILE A 138 10.60 -13.26 -12.04
CA ILE A 138 9.67 -13.01 -10.93
C ILE A 138 8.24 -12.84 -11.39
N VAL A 139 7.99 -12.23 -12.55
CA VAL A 139 6.66 -12.19 -13.15
C VAL A 139 6.19 -13.61 -13.45
N THR A 140 7.02 -14.43 -14.10
CA THR A 140 6.69 -15.83 -14.37
C THR A 140 6.38 -16.61 -13.09
N TYR A 141 7.23 -16.46 -12.07
CA TYR A 141 7.03 -17.11 -10.78
C TYR A 141 5.75 -16.66 -10.08
N THR A 142 5.42 -15.36 -10.10
CA THR A 142 4.26 -14.80 -9.38
C THR A 142 2.92 -15.12 -10.05
N LEU A 143 2.89 -15.30 -11.36
CA LEU A 143 1.71 -15.73 -12.15
C LEU A 143 1.34 -17.22 -12.01
N GLY A 144 1.52 -17.81 -10.83
CA GLY A 144 1.04 -19.17 -10.56
C GLY A 144 2.02 -20.31 -10.84
N THR A 145 3.18 -20.08 -11.48
CA THR A 145 4.17 -21.16 -11.71
C THR A 145 4.91 -21.58 -10.44
N THR A 146 5.37 -22.84 -10.38
CA THR A 146 6.23 -23.33 -9.28
C THR A 146 7.67 -22.88 -9.48
N VAL A 147 8.48 -22.85 -8.42
CA VAL A 147 9.93 -22.53 -8.51
C VAL A 147 10.64 -23.43 -9.53
N ARG A 148 10.26 -24.71 -9.58
CA ARG A 148 10.81 -25.71 -10.50
C ARG A 148 10.46 -25.39 -11.94
N ASP A 149 9.21 -25.04 -12.21
CA ASP A 149 8.76 -24.74 -13.57
C ASP A 149 9.30 -23.41 -14.06
N THR A 150 9.35 -22.38 -13.20
CA THR A 150 10.03 -21.12 -13.50
C THR A 150 11.50 -21.37 -13.86
N ALA A 151 12.20 -22.18 -13.07
CA ALA A 151 13.60 -22.51 -13.30
C ALA A 151 13.83 -23.17 -14.66
N ARG A 152 12.97 -24.13 -15.03
CA ARG A 152 12.98 -24.81 -16.34
C ARG A 152 12.72 -23.85 -17.48
N GLN A 153 11.66 -23.04 -17.39
CA GLN A 153 11.27 -22.08 -18.42
C GLN A 153 12.34 -21.03 -18.69
N HIS A 154 13.08 -20.63 -17.65
CA HIS A 154 14.12 -19.63 -17.74
C HIS A 154 15.53 -20.21 -17.87
N PHE A 155 15.70 -21.53 -17.96
CA PHE A 155 17.01 -22.20 -18.04
C PHE A 155 17.97 -21.81 -16.90
N ILE A 156 17.46 -21.70 -15.68
CA ILE A 156 18.24 -21.38 -14.46
C ILE A 156 18.00 -22.43 -13.37
N THR A 157 18.76 -22.37 -12.28
CA THR A 157 18.54 -23.26 -11.14
C THR A 157 17.39 -22.76 -10.26
N GLU A 158 16.70 -23.67 -9.56
CA GLU A 158 15.68 -23.32 -8.55
C GLU A 158 16.24 -22.38 -7.48
N ASN A 159 17.51 -22.55 -7.10
CA ASN A 159 18.17 -21.66 -6.14
C ASN A 159 18.32 -20.23 -6.69
N THR A 160 18.55 -20.08 -7.99
CA THR A 160 18.63 -18.78 -8.66
C THR A 160 17.27 -18.08 -8.66
N VAL A 161 16.18 -18.80 -8.94
CA VAL A 161 14.80 -18.26 -8.83
C VAL A 161 14.54 -17.75 -7.40
N ARG A 162 14.86 -18.56 -6.38
CA ARG A 162 14.70 -18.17 -4.97
C ARG A 162 15.57 -16.96 -4.61
N SER A 163 16.78 -16.87 -5.16
CA SER A 163 17.68 -15.73 -4.95
C SER A 163 17.11 -14.44 -5.56
N HIS A 164 16.61 -14.49 -6.79
CA HIS A 164 15.90 -13.36 -7.41
C HIS A 164 14.70 -12.95 -6.56
N PHE A 165 13.89 -13.91 -6.11
CA PHE A 165 12.69 -13.62 -5.30
C PHE A 165 13.06 -12.90 -3.99
N ARG A 166 14.08 -13.38 -3.28
CA ARG A 166 14.58 -12.71 -2.06
C ARG A 166 15.14 -11.32 -2.33
N ARG A 167 15.85 -11.12 -3.45
CA ARG A 167 16.37 -9.79 -3.85
C ARG A 167 15.24 -8.81 -4.12
N VAL A 168 14.21 -9.24 -4.85
CA VAL A 168 13.05 -8.41 -5.15
C VAL A 168 12.28 -8.08 -3.87
N MET A 169 11.95 -9.07 -3.03
CA MET A 169 11.29 -8.80 -1.75
C MET A 169 12.07 -7.82 -0.87
N ARG A 170 13.41 -7.91 -0.87
CA ARG A 170 14.26 -6.94 -0.19
C ARG A 170 14.11 -5.53 -0.77
N ARG A 171 14.14 -5.34 -2.10
CA ARG A 171 13.96 -3.99 -2.69
C ARG A 171 12.60 -3.39 -2.35
N TYR A 172 11.55 -4.21 -2.43
CA TYR A 172 10.20 -3.79 -2.04
C TYR A 172 10.13 -3.41 -0.56
N ARG A 173 10.75 -4.19 0.32
CA ARG A 173 10.87 -3.86 1.75
C ARG A 173 11.68 -2.59 2.00
N ASP A 174 12.82 -2.42 1.33
CA ASP A 174 13.69 -1.25 1.49
C ASP A 174 13.00 0.03 0.97
N ALA A 175 12.05 -0.12 0.02
CA ALA A 175 11.13 0.92 -0.44
C ALA A 175 9.87 1.08 0.45
N GLY A 176 9.84 0.50 1.65
CA GLY A 176 8.72 0.62 2.59
C GLY A 176 7.48 -0.23 2.26
N ARG A 177 7.55 -1.06 1.21
CA ARG A 177 6.44 -1.90 0.70
C ARG A 177 6.73 -3.38 0.88
N PRO A 178 6.73 -3.89 2.11
CA PRO A 178 7.06 -5.27 2.47
C PRO A 178 6.21 -6.27 1.70
N VAL A 179 6.88 -7.30 1.21
CA VAL A 179 6.24 -8.41 0.54
C VAL A 179 6.54 -9.66 1.36
N THR A 180 5.49 -10.26 1.92
CA THR A 180 5.59 -11.43 2.82
C THR A 180 5.40 -12.74 2.10
N ASN A 181 4.77 -12.74 0.92
CA ASN A 181 4.48 -13.93 0.14
C ASN A 181 4.35 -13.61 -1.37
N LYS A 182 4.25 -14.67 -2.18
CA LYS A 182 4.12 -14.60 -3.64
C LYS A 182 2.92 -13.77 -4.10
N SER A 183 1.77 -13.92 -3.45
CA SER A 183 0.54 -13.21 -3.83
C SER A 183 0.65 -11.71 -3.59
N ARG A 184 1.22 -11.31 -2.44
CA ARG A 184 1.50 -9.91 -2.13
C ARG A 184 2.52 -9.31 -3.09
N LEU A 185 3.50 -10.10 -3.55
CA LEU A 185 4.43 -9.64 -4.57
C LEU A 185 3.71 -9.35 -5.88
N LEU A 186 2.79 -10.23 -6.30
CA LEU A 186 2.02 -10.06 -7.53
C LEU A 186 1.23 -8.75 -7.52
N ILE A 187 0.53 -8.44 -6.43
CA ILE A 187 -0.22 -7.19 -6.28
C ILE A 187 0.71 -5.98 -6.45
N GLN A 188 1.86 -6.02 -5.80
CA GLN A 188 2.84 -4.94 -5.83
C GLN A 188 3.50 -4.79 -7.21
N LEU A 189 3.69 -5.88 -7.96
CA LEU A 189 4.15 -5.84 -9.35
C LEU A 189 3.10 -5.26 -10.30
N ILE A 190 1.80 -5.53 -10.07
CA ILE A 190 0.71 -4.93 -10.84
C ILE A 190 0.66 -3.42 -10.56
N ALA A 191 0.74 -3.03 -9.28
CA ALA A 191 0.75 -1.62 -8.88
C ALA A 191 1.92 -0.83 -9.50
N ASP A 192 3.10 -1.46 -9.63
CA ASP A 192 4.26 -0.88 -10.29
C ASP A 192 4.23 -0.95 -11.83
N GLY A 193 3.20 -1.56 -12.43
CA GLY A 193 3.10 -1.75 -13.88
C GLY A 193 4.03 -2.81 -14.46
N TRP A 194 4.66 -3.64 -13.62
CA TRP A 194 5.49 -4.76 -14.07
C TRP A 194 4.67 -5.92 -14.64
N VAL A 195 3.43 -6.09 -14.13
CA VAL A 195 2.44 -7.06 -14.60
C VAL A 195 1.20 -6.33 -15.09
N THR A 196 0.73 -6.70 -16.26
CA THR A 196 -0.51 -6.18 -16.86
C THR A 196 -1.67 -7.15 -16.66
N PRO A 197 -2.93 -6.67 -16.60
CA PRO A 197 -4.10 -7.54 -16.44
C PRO A 197 -4.20 -8.64 -17.50
N ASP A 198 -3.72 -8.38 -18.72
CA ASP A 198 -3.73 -9.33 -19.84
C ASP A 198 -2.89 -10.60 -19.59
N GLN A 199 -1.99 -10.54 -18.61
CA GLN A 199 -1.10 -11.63 -18.21
C GLN A 199 -1.70 -12.52 -17.11
N LEU A 200 -2.86 -12.19 -16.53
CA LEU A 200 -3.51 -12.91 -15.42
C LEU A 200 -4.43 -14.07 -15.87
N LYS A 201 -4.15 -14.68 -17.03
CA LYS A 201 -5.01 -15.70 -17.66
C LYS A 201 -5.13 -17.00 -16.86
#